data_AF-A0A5E3XDQ6-F1
#
_entry.id   AF-A0A5E3XDQ6-F1
#
_cell.length_a   1.000
_cell.length_b   1.000
_cell.length_c   1.000
_cell.angle_alpha   90.00
_cell.angle_beta   90.00
_cell.angle_gamma   90.00
#
_symmetry.space_group_name_H-M   'P 1'
#
loop_
_entity.id
_entity.type
_entity.pdbx_description
1 polymer ?
#
loop_
_entity_poly.entity_id
_entity_poly.type
_entity_poly.pdbx_seq_one_letter_code
_entity_poly.pdbx_strand_id
1 'polypeptide(L)'
;MESNNLLHSTFQTLVETKHAHGILYHILGLGELSRRISAIAAQHYNRDSPQAPAFFHAFVQSYYLEGDHKPRIPLVHNAIAFYAQSTAPQASSQVAHTYSSDSGQRWHIIDVETNDLSLIVPLRVYVPYRSCAPGRSALVLDNIRPLPFWIVRSGGLGVPLASNDLVSLRNQDWRFTNIDGRMRSTVMVKIEWPGYPRWQSQIRMRLNNLSGESYTFKRLVRQVLAKIRKFIAEHMNVVSEEPHWAVGEAGGGRITAHDLVLLGIIEVSRGAVMPILKLRDDFVFADSIPTPAAPITTTMVPPFDPQGAFNNPIPAFPSGADVPDIDGLDQLAYADLFGDVSLDSEMQALLDHYFPLPDAGLATNASFEGY
;
A
#
# COMPACT_ATOMS: atom_id res chain seq x y z
N MET A 1 28.70 -12.24 12.12
CA MET A 1 27.59 -12.26 11.14
C MET A 1 26.37 -13.02 11.67
N GLU A 2 26.55 -14.17 12.33
CA GLU A 2 25.44 -14.98 12.87
C GLU A 2 24.49 -14.23 13.84
N SER A 3 25.03 -13.38 14.72
CA SER A 3 24.20 -12.62 15.68
C SER A 3 23.20 -11.67 15.02
N ASN A 4 23.54 -11.08 13.86
CA ASN A 4 22.63 -10.17 13.14
C ASN A 4 21.47 -10.94 12.49
N ASN A 5 21.73 -12.16 12.02
CA ASN A 5 20.69 -13.01 11.43
C ASN A 5 19.67 -13.46 12.48
N LEU A 6 20.15 -13.82 13.68
CA LEU A 6 19.27 -14.22 14.78
C LEU A 6 18.33 -13.06 15.18
N LEU A 7 18.87 -11.85 15.33
CA LEU A 7 18.08 -10.67 15.68
C LEU A 7 17.02 -10.34 14.63
N HIS A 8 17.40 -10.38 13.35
CA HIS A 8 16.47 -10.14 12.25
C HIS A 8 15.31 -11.16 12.28
N SER A 9 15.63 -12.44 12.50
CA SER A 9 14.64 -13.50 12.63
C SER A 9 13.69 -13.26 13.81
N THR A 10 14.21 -12.87 14.99
CA THR A 10 13.35 -12.62 16.17
C THR A 10 12.36 -11.46 15.94
N PHE A 11 12.79 -10.39 15.28
CA PHE A 11 11.91 -9.26 14.97
C PHE A 11 10.82 -9.65 13.96
N GLN A 12 11.19 -10.38 12.91
CA GLN A 12 10.21 -10.88 11.93
C GLN A 12 9.19 -11.81 12.57
N THR A 13 9.61 -12.72 13.45
CA THR A 13 8.69 -13.58 14.21
C THR A 13 7.74 -12.78 15.09
N LEU A 14 8.21 -11.70 15.72
CA LEU A 14 7.35 -10.79 16.48
C LEU A 14 6.29 -10.14 15.58
N VAL A 15 6.71 -9.59 14.43
CA VAL A 15 5.80 -8.95 13.46
C VAL A 15 4.78 -9.95 12.93
N GLU A 16 5.22 -11.12 12.48
CA GLU A 16 4.35 -12.20 12.02
C GLU A 16 3.32 -12.59 13.08
N THR A 17 3.76 -12.82 14.32
CA THR A 17 2.87 -13.21 15.42
C THR A 17 1.83 -12.13 15.72
N LYS A 18 2.24 -10.86 15.73
CA LYS A 18 1.34 -9.74 16.05
C LYS A 18 0.37 -9.42 14.91
N HIS A 19 0.75 -9.69 13.67
CA HIS A 19 0.03 -9.25 12.48
C HIS A 19 -0.50 -10.38 11.59
N ALA A 20 -0.45 -11.65 12.02
CA ALA A 20 -0.86 -12.80 11.19
C ALA A 20 -2.28 -12.67 10.58
N HIS A 21 -3.19 -11.97 11.25
CA HIS A 21 -4.56 -11.72 10.79
C HIS A 21 -4.81 -10.26 10.37
N GLY A 22 -3.74 -9.49 10.22
CA GLY A 22 -3.75 -8.08 9.87
C GLY A 22 -3.94 -7.85 8.38
N ILE A 23 -4.71 -6.81 8.04
CA ILE A 23 -4.99 -6.41 6.66
C ILE A 23 -3.69 -6.00 5.94
N LEU A 24 -2.81 -5.24 6.58
CA LEU A 24 -1.54 -4.86 5.96
C LEU A 24 -0.58 -6.03 5.83
N TYR A 25 -0.54 -6.93 6.80
CA TYR A 25 0.27 -8.15 6.65
C TYR A 25 -0.18 -8.97 5.43
N HIS A 26 -1.49 -9.11 5.23
CA HIS A 26 -2.05 -9.80 4.07
C HIS A 26 -1.69 -9.12 2.74
N ILE A 27 -1.78 -7.79 2.66
CA ILE A 27 -1.52 -7.04 1.42
C ILE A 27 -0.02 -6.87 1.15
N LEU A 28 0.76 -6.50 2.17
CA LEU A 28 2.17 -6.12 2.04
C LEU A 28 3.13 -7.30 2.22
N GLY A 29 2.69 -8.36 2.89
CA GLY A 29 3.55 -9.44 3.34
C GLY A 29 4.47 -9.04 4.49
N LEU A 30 5.12 -10.05 5.06
CA LEU A 30 5.98 -9.90 6.24
C LEU A 30 7.15 -8.92 6.01
N GLY A 31 7.80 -8.98 4.85
CA GLY A 31 9.00 -8.18 4.57
C GLY A 31 8.74 -6.67 4.60
N GLU A 32 7.74 -6.20 3.84
CA GLU A 32 7.41 -4.79 3.76
C GLU A 32 6.77 -4.27 5.06
N LEU A 33 5.92 -5.07 5.73
CA LEU A 33 5.37 -4.69 7.02
C LEU A 33 6.47 -4.57 8.10
N SER A 34 7.40 -5.53 8.13
CA SER A 34 8.58 -5.49 9.02
C SER A 34 9.41 -4.24 8.81
N ARG A 35 9.66 -3.86 7.55
CA ARG A 35 10.39 -2.63 7.20
C ARG A 35 9.68 -1.38 7.72
N ARG A 36 8.35 -1.28 7.55
CA ARG A 36 7.55 -0.16 8.05
C ARG A 36 7.57 -0.06 9.57
N ILE A 37 7.40 -1.17 10.28
CA ILE A 37 7.47 -1.20 11.75
C ILE A 37 8.87 -0.83 12.23
N SER A 38 9.92 -1.33 11.57
CA SER A 38 11.30 -0.96 11.88
C SER A 38 11.52 0.55 11.71
N ALA A 39 11.02 1.14 10.62
CA ALA A 39 11.12 2.58 10.38
C ALA A 39 10.40 3.41 11.44
N ILE A 40 9.24 2.97 11.92
CA ILE A 40 8.50 3.62 13.02
C ILE A 40 9.29 3.48 14.33
N ALA A 41 9.71 2.26 14.66
CA ALA A 41 10.46 2.00 15.87
C ALA A 41 11.78 2.80 15.91
N ALA A 42 12.51 2.89 14.80
CA ALA A 42 13.74 3.67 14.68
C ALA A 42 13.54 5.17 14.97
N GLN A 43 12.38 5.74 14.63
CA GLN A 43 12.04 7.14 14.96
C GLN A 43 11.90 7.38 16.46
N HIS A 44 11.57 6.34 17.24
CA HIS A 44 11.34 6.43 18.68
C HIS A 44 12.49 5.85 19.52
N TYR A 45 13.20 4.85 19.02
CA TYR A 45 14.20 4.06 19.75
C TYR A 45 15.47 4.85 20.11
N ASN A 46 15.83 5.86 19.31
CA ASN A 46 17.14 6.52 19.37
C ASN A 46 17.14 7.94 19.95
N ARG A 47 16.27 8.23 20.93
CA ARG A 47 16.44 9.46 21.72
C ARG A 47 17.56 9.35 22.77
N ASP A 48 17.95 8.15 23.23
CA ASP A 48 18.85 8.03 24.40
C ASP A 48 20.07 7.06 24.35
N SER A 49 20.18 6.00 23.53
CA SER A 49 21.46 5.27 23.24
C SER A 49 21.27 4.03 22.33
N PRO A 50 22.04 3.86 21.22
CA PRO A 50 21.77 2.83 20.20
C PRO A 50 22.44 1.45 20.39
N GLN A 51 23.12 1.15 21.51
CA GLN A 51 24.19 0.13 21.48
C GLN A 51 23.81 -1.34 21.75
N ALA A 52 22.55 -1.73 21.98
CA ALA A 52 22.24 -3.15 22.18
C ALA A 52 20.93 -3.61 21.49
N PRO A 53 21.01 -4.49 20.46
CA PRO A 53 19.84 -4.98 19.73
C PRO A 53 18.79 -5.74 20.54
N ALA A 54 19.18 -6.36 21.65
CA ALA A 54 18.23 -7.01 22.56
C ALA A 54 17.23 -6.00 23.15
N PHE A 55 17.67 -4.76 23.39
CA PHE A 55 16.77 -3.69 23.82
C PHE A 55 15.85 -3.23 22.70
N PHE A 56 16.26 -3.33 21.43
CA PHE A 56 15.39 -2.97 20.30
C PHE A 56 14.17 -3.88 20.22
N HIS A 57 14.37 -5.20 20.34
CA HIS A 57 13.24 -6.14 20.33
C HIS A 57 12.30 -5.90 21.51
N ALA A 58 12.84 -5.82 22.73
CA ALA A 58 12.06 -5.55 23.94
C ALA A 58 11.32 -4.21 23.85
N PHE A 59 11.95 -3.20 23.25
CA PHE A 59 11.36 -1.90 22.96
C PHE A 59 10.21 -1.99 21.96
N VAL A 60 10.40 -2.65 20.81
CA VAL A 60 9.31 -2.82 19.83
C VAL A 60 8.14 -3.56 20.47
N GLN A 61 8.43 -4.60 21.25
CA GLN A 61 7.40 -5.38 21.93
C GLN A 61 6.60 -4.53 22.94
N SER A 62 7.26 -3.68 23.72
CA SER A 62 6.58 -2.82 24.69
C SER A 62 5.70 -1.76 24.01
N TYR A 63 6.06 -1.32 22.80
CA TYR A 63 5.26 -0.34 22.05
C TYR A 63 3.94 -0.89 21.50
N TYR A 64 3.70 -2.21 21.56
CA TYR A 64 2.41 -2.81 21.22
C TYR A 64 1.43 -2.88 22.40
N LEU A 65 1.86 -2.58 23.63
CA LEU A 65 1.12 -2.88 24.84
C LEU A 65 0.82 -1.61 25.66
N GLU A 66 -0.41 -1.53 26.12
CA GLU A 66 -0.87 -0.57 27.12
C GLU A 66 -0.93 -1.29 28.47
N GLY A 67 0.16 -1.19 29.24
CA GLY A 67 0.37 -2.09 30.38
C GLY A 67 0.56 -3.53 29.89
N ASP A 68 -0.34 -4.43 30.27
CA ASP A 68 -0.29 -5.86 29.94
C ASP A 68 -1.24 -6.28 28.80
N HIS A 69 -1.96 -5.34 28.19
CA HIS A 69 -2.94 -5.65 27.14
C HIS A 69 -2.72 -4.84 25.86
N LYS A 70 -3.32 -5.30 24.74
CA LYS A 70 -3.39 -4.50 23.51
C LYS A 70 -4.21 -3.22 23.79
N PRO A 71 -3.81 -2.05 23.29
CA PRO A 71 -4.60 -0.83 23.44
C PRO A 71 -5.94 -0.96 22.75
N ARG A 72 -7.00 -0.46 23.39
CA ARG A 72 -8.34 -0.40 22.80
C ARG A 72 -8.54 0.96 22.16
N ILE A 73 -8.66 1.00 20.84
CA ILE A 73 -8.87 2.24 20.08
C ILE A 73 -10.36 2.35 19.73
N PRO A 74 -11.10 3.31 20.30
CA PRO A 74 -12.51 3.53 19.93
C PRO A 74 -12.66 3.71 18.42
N LEU A 75 -13.74 3.17 17.86
CA LEU A 75 -14.10 3.21 16.43
C LEU A 75 -13.25 2.35 15.49
N VAL A 76 -12.12 1.78 15.95
CA VAL A 76 -11.32 0.83 15.16
C VAL A 76 -11.16 -0.45 15.94
N HIS A 77 -12.13 -1.34 15.77
CA HIS A 77 -12.09 -2.67 16.37
C HIS A 77 -10.86 -3.45 15.89
N ASN A 78 -10.24 -4.19 16.80
CA ASN A 78 -9.06 -5.02 16.56
C ASN A 78 -7.87 -4.26 15.92
N ALA A 79 -7.71 -2.98 16.26
CA ALA A 79 -6.54 -2.21 15.87
C ALA A 79 -5.26 -2.82 16.46
N ILE A 80 -4.26 -3.04 15.62
CA ILE A 80 -2.89 -3.33 16.04
C ILE A 80 -2.15 -1.99 16.04
N ALA A 81 -1.90 -1.46 17.23
CA ALA A 81 -1.40 -0.12 17.40
C ALA A 81 0.00 -0.09 18.04
N PHE A 82 0.72 1.00 17.76
CA PHE A 82 2.04 1.30 18.27
C PHE A 82 1.99 2.60 19.07
N TYR A 83 2.61 2.63 20.24
CA TYR A 83 2.53 3.79 21.13
C TYR A 83 3.05 5.06 20.44
N ALA A 84 2.18 6.06 20.30
CA ALA A 84 2.56 7.36 19.78
C ALA A 84 3.02 8.19 20.97
N GLN A 85 4.28 8.00 21.37
CA GLN A 85 4.90 8.70 22.49
C GLN A 85 4.44 10.15 22.53
N SER A 86 4.02 10.62 23.71
CA SER A 86 3.54 11.99 23.89
C SER A 86 4.66 12.96 23.56
N THR A 87 4.78 13.34 22.29
CA THR A 87 5.67 14.41 21.88
C THR A 87 5.10 15.66 22.51
N ALA A 88 5.89 16.31 23.38
CA ALA A 88 5.57 17.62 23.92
C ALA A 88 5.00 18.52 22.79
N PRO A 89 4.04 19.42 23.07
CA PRO A 89 3.31 20.21 22.07
C PRO A 89 4.16 21.15 21.20
N GLN A 90 5.49 21.02 21.22
CA GLN A 90 6.46 21.89 20.55
C GLN A 90 7.29 21.10 19.54
N ALA A 91 6.71 20.84 18.37
CA ALA A 91 7.37 21.07 17.08
C ALA A 91 6.33 20.77 15.99
N SER A 92 6.16 21.73 15.10
CA SER A 92 5.20 21.85 14.01
C SER A 92 5.25 20.76 12.93
N SER A 93 5.96 19.66 13.14
CA SER A 93 5.87 18.48 12.28
C SER A 93 4.51 17.84 12.52
N GLN A 94 3.57 18.03 11.60
CA GLN A 94 2.28 17.34 11.54
C GLN A 94 2.52 15.83 11.70
N VAL A 95 2.39 15.37 12.94
CA VAL A 95 2.56 14.00 13.38
C VAL A 95 1.61 13.13 12.55
N ALA A 96 2.00 11.91 12.23
CA ALA A 96 1.12 10.94 11.55
C ALA A 96 -0.20 10.74 12.30
N HIS A 97 -1.22 10.16 11.65
CA HIS A 97 -2.52 9.95 12.30
C HIS A 97 -2.33 9.20 13.63
N THR A 98 -2.87 9.80 14.70
CA THR A 98 -2.90 9.20 16.03
C THR A 98 -4.33 9.09 16.51
N TYR A 99 -4.58 8.09 17.35
CA TYR A 99 -5.87 7.78 17.91
C TYR A 99 -5.74 7.62 19.41
N SER A 100 -6.72 8.12 20.16
CA SER A 100 -6.75 7.95 21.61
C SER A 100 -7.25 6.55 21.94
N SER A 101 -6.61 5.87 22.90
CA SER A 101 -7.16 4.66 23.51
C SER A 101 -8.21 4.99 24.58
N ASP A 102 -8.86 3.97 25.12
CA ASP A 102 -9.77 4.08 26.28
C ASP A 102 -9.09 4.70 27.52
N SER A 103 -7.76 4.57 27.67
CA SER A 103 -7.01 5.20 28.76
C SER A 103 -6.64 6.67 28.48
N GLY A 104 -6.90 7.16 27.27
CA GLY A 104 -6.52 8.51 26.81
C GLY A 104 -5.10 8.59 26.21
N GLN A 105 -4.31 7.51 26.23
CA GLN A 105 -3.02 7.46 25.56
C GLN A 105 -3.16 7.59 24.03
N ARG A 106 -2.13 8.07 23.34
CA ARG A 106 -2.13 8.23 21.89
C ARG A 106 -1.38 7.09 21.21
N TRP A 107 -1.95 6.60 20.12
CA TRP A 107 -1.45 5.44 19.39
C TRP A 107 -1.47 5.67 17.88
N HIS A 108 -0.49 5.11 17.19
CA HIS A 108 -0.50 4.93 15.74
C HIS A 108 -1.12 3.58 15.42
N ILE A 109 -2.14 3.53 14.57
CA ILE A 109 -2.66 2.25 14.09
C ILE A 109 -1.77 1.77 12.95
N ILE A 110 -1.02 0.69 13.20
CA ILE A 110 -0.13 0.08 12.21
C ILE A 110 -0.94 -0.79 11.28
N ASP A 111 -1.82 -1.61 11.84
CA ASP A 111 -2.59 -2.60 11.13
C ASP A 111 -3.94 -2.79 11.81
N VAL A 112 -4.86 -3.50 11.17
CA VAL A 112 -6.18 -3.83 11.70
C VAL A 112 -6.45 -5.29 11.41
N GLU A 113 -6.81 -6.06 12.43
CA GLU A 113 -7.19 -7.46 12.25
C GLU A 113 -8.62 -7.56 11.67
N THR A 114 -8.84 -8.52 10.79
CA THR A 114 -10.17 -8.86 10.27
C THR A 114 -10.44 -10.34 10.43
N ASN A 115 -11.71 -10.69 10.64
CA ASN A 115 -12.14 -12.09 10.75
C ASN A 115 -12.15 -12.80 9.39
N ASP A 116 -12.23 -12.02 8.31
CA ASP A 116 -12.27 -12.52 6.95
C ASP A 116 -11.31 -11.72 6.08
N LEU A 117 -10.18 -12.33 5.76
CA LEU A 117 -9.18 -11.77 4.84
C LEU A 117 -9.57 -12.00 3.37
N SER A 118 -10.48 -12.93 3.07
CA SER A 118 -10.91 -13.19 1.68
C SER A 118 -11.70 -12.03 1.08
N LEU A 119 -12.24 -11.15 1.94
CA LEU A 119 -12.92 -9.92 1.52
C LEU A 119 -11.96 -8.74 1.28
N ILE A 120 -10.67 -8.87 1.62
CA ILE A 120 -9.68 -7.83 1.35
C ILE A 120 -9.19 -7.99 -0.09
N VAL A 121 -9.32 -6.93 -0.89
CA VAL A 121 -8.86 -6.98 -2.29
C VAL A 121 -7.33 -7.05 -2.30
N PRO A 122 -6.70 -8.10 -2.86
CA PRO A 122 -5.26 -8.32 -2.80
C PRO A 122 -4.56 -7.48 -3.87
N LEU A 123 -4.60 -6.15 -3.69
CA LEU A 123 -3.91 -5.22 -4.57
C LEU A 123 -2.41 -5.49 -4.49
N ARG A 124 -1.81 -5.90 -5.60
CA ARG A 124 -0.37 -6.17 -5.66
C ARG A 124 0.39 -4.88 -5.31
N VAL A 125 1.31 -4.96 -4.36
CA VAL A 125 2.02 -3.77 -3.90
C VAL A 125 2.95 -3.27 -5.00
N TYR A 126 2.70 -2.02 -5.41
CA TYR A 126 3.60 -1.32 -6.30
C TYR A 126 4.96 -1.11 -5.62
N VAL A 127 6.02 -1.65 -6.23
CA VAL A 127 7.40 -1.46 -5.78
C VAL A 127 8.15 -0.68 -6.88
N PRO A 128 8.54 0.58 -6.63
CA PRO A 128 9.18 1.42 -7.64
C PRO A 128 10.51 0.81 -8.07
N TYR A 129 10.82 0.83 -9.37
CA TYR A 129 12.11 0.36 -9.91
C TYR A 129 12.44 -1.12 -9.63
N ARG A 130 11.44 -1.96 -9.30
CA ARG A 130 11.66 -3.36 -8.92
C ARG A 130 12.46 -4.14 -9.96
N SER A 131 12.18 -3.93 -11.26
CA SER A 131 12.82 -4.64 -12.36
C SER A 131 14.16 -4.06 -12.80
N CYS A 132 14.39 -2.76 -12.64
CA CYS A 132 15.53 -2.07 -13.25
C CYS A 132 16.59 -1.56 -12.27
N ALA A 133 16.23 -1.25 -11.02
CA ALA A 133 17.18 -0.73 -10.02
C ALA A 133 16.74 -1.05 -8.59
N PRO A 134 16.93 -2.31 -8.12
CA PRO A 134 16.54 -2.72 -6.77
C PRO A 134 17.12 -1.85 -5.64
N GLY A 135 18.38 -1.42 -5.77
CA GLY A 135 19.01 -0.52 -4.78
C GLY A 135 18.30 0.84 -4.67
N ARG A 136 17.86 1.40 -5.81
CA ARG A 136 17.06 2.63 -5.84
C ARG A 136 15.67 2.41 -5.24
N SER A 137 15.10 1.22 -5.42
CA SER A 137 13.83 0.83 -4.82
C SER A 137 13.87 0.93 -3.30
N ALA A 138 14.90 0.35 -2.66
CA ALA A 138 15.10 0.40 -1.22
C ALA A 138 15.17 1.85 -0.71
N LEU A 139 15.99 2.69 -1.33
CA LEU A 139 16.10 4.11 -0.97
C LEU A 139 14.76 4.86 -1.07
N VAL A 140 13.95 4.57 -2.08
CA VAL A 140 12.62 5.19 -2.23
C VAL A 140 11.67 4.70 -1.14
N LEU A 141 11.68 3.40 -0.84
CA LEU A 141 10.83 2.80 0.18
C LEU A 141 11.20 3.31 1.59
N ASP A 142 12.47 3.54 1.88
CA ASP A 142 12.92 4.10 3.15
C ASP A 142 12.51 5.57 3.33
N ASN A 143 12.15 6.22 2.22
CA ASN A 143 11.78 7.63 2.15
C ASN A 143 10.26 7.88 2.00
N ILE A 144 9.43 6.86 2.21
CA ILE A 144 7.98 7.00 2.29
C ILE A 144 7.49 6.90 3.73
N ARG A 145 6.30 7.46 3.97
CA ARG A 145 5.66 7.34 5.28
C ARG A 145 5.35 5.87 5.58
N PRO A 146 5.85 5.30 6.69
CA PRO A 146 5.63 3.90 7.00
C PRO A 146 4.18 3.61 7.42
N LEU A 147 3.50 4.62 7.98
CA LEU A 147 2.14 4.50 8.51
C LEU A 147 1.06 4.62 7.42
N PRO A 148 0.05 3.73 7.43
CA PRO A 148 -1.15 3.90 6.62
C PRO A 148 -2.00 5.09 7.11
N PHE A 149 -2.74 5.69 6.19
CA PHE A 149 -3.80 6.64 6.48
C PHE A 149 -5.14 5.92 6.60
N TRP A 150 -5.42 5.38 7.79
CA TRP A 150 -6.72 4.76 8.06
C TRP A 150 -7.84 5.79 8.03
N ILE A 151 -8.94 5.41 7.36
CA ILE A 151 -10.12 6.25 7.17
C ILE A 151 -11.11 5.88 8.27
N VAL A 152 -11.15 6.67 9.34
CA VAL A 152 -12.01 6.39 10.50
C VAL A 152 -13.15 7.40 10.56
N ARG A 153 -14.37 6.91 10.73
CA ARG A 153 -15.60 7.70 10.87
C ARG A 153 -16.24 7.44 12.24
N SER A 154 -17.30 8.19 12.56
CA SER A 154 -18.12 7.91 13.75
C SER A 154 -18.74 6.52 13.74
N GLY A 155 -19.00 5.96 12.55
CA GLY A 155 -19.55 4.61 12.37
C GLY A 155 -18.52 3.48 12.29
N GLY A 156 -17.21 3.77 12.39
CA GLY A 156 -16.16 2.76 12.34
C GLY A 156 -15.10 3.01 11.27
N LEU A 157 -14.45 1.93 10.83
CA LEU A 157 -13.39 1.95 9.82
C LEU A 157 -13.96 1.88 8.40
N GLY A 158 -13.53 2.82 7.56
CA GLY A 158 -13.75 2.84 6.12
C GLY A 158 -14.87 3.77 5.64
N VAL A 159 -14.90 3.98 4.32
CA VAL A 159 -15.97 4.68 3.60
C VAL A 159 -16.46 3.80 2.45
N PRO A 160 -17.75 3.44 2.40
CA PRO A 160 -18.33 2.76 1.24
C PRO A 160 -18.15 3.60 -0.02
N LEU A 161 -17.73 2.98 -1.13
CA LEU A 161 -17.55 3.67 -2.41
C LEU A 161 -18.87 4.20 -2.97
N ALA A 162 -20.02 3.62 -2.63
CA ALA A 162 -21.32 4.20 -2.97
C ALA A 162 -21.61 5.53 -2.26
N SER A 163 -20.96 5.78 -1.13
CA SER A 163 -21.21 6.96 -0.30
C SER A 163 -20.38 8.15 -0.75
N ASN A 164 -21.02 9.32 -0.88
CA ASN A 164 -20.34 10.61 -1.01
C ASN A 164 -20.19 11.32 0.34
N ASP A 165 -20.67 10.69 1.42
CA ASP A 165 -20.69 11.28 2.73
C ASP A 165 -19.35 11.08 3.44
N LEU A 166 -18.58 12.17 3.50
CA LEU A 166 -17.36 12.28 4.27
C LEU A 166 -17.57 13.15 5.52
N VAL A 167 -18.82 13.42 5.91
CA VAL A 167 -19.13 14.01 7.20
C VAL A 167 -18.64 13.03 8.27
N SER A 168 -18.05 13.59 9.32
CA SER A 168 -17.45 12.88 10.46
C SER A 168 -16.15 12.12 10.18
N LEU A 169 -15.40 12.41 9.11
CA LEU A 169 -14.09 11.81 8.90
C LEU A 169 -13.11 12.31 10.00
N ARG A 170 -12.55 11.40 10.79
CA ARG A 170 -11.47 11.70 11.74
C ARG A 170 -10.27 12.24 10.96
N ASN A 171 -9.60 13.25 11.51
CA ASN A 171 -8.45 13.90 10.90
C ASN A 171 -8.74 14.54 9.52
N GLN A 172 -10.00 14.85 9.20
CA GLN A 172 -10.40 15.39 7.90
C GLN A 172 -9.60 16.62 7.45
N ASP A 173 -9.26 17.51 8.39
CA ASP A 173 -8.59 18.78 8.14
C ASP A 173 -7.06 18.69 8.22
N TRP A 174 -6.53 17.50 8.51
CA TRP A 174 -5.09 17.28 8.54
C TRP A 174 -4.51 17.44 7.14
N ARG A 175 -3.35 18.09 7.05
CA ARG A 175 -2.71 18.29 5.75
C ARG A 175 -1.99 17.03 5.32
N PHE A 176 -2.20 16.64 4.07
CA PHE A 176 -1.49 15.57 3.41
C PHE A 176 -0.19 16.12 2.83
N THR A 177 0.89 15.97 3.59
CA THR A 177 2.23 16.48 3.27
C THR A 177 3.20 15.33 3.02
N ASN A 178 4.32 15.66 2.38
CA ASN A 178 5.50 14.81 2.34
C ASN A 178 6.07 14.57 3.74
N ILE A 179 7.02 13.64 3.87
CA ILE A 179 7.73 13.36 5.12
C ILE A 179 8.51 14.58 5.63
N ASP A 180 8.96 15.45 4.72
CA ASP A 180 9.63 16.72 5.01
C ASP A 180 8.66 17.88 5.34
N GLY A 181 7.35 17.60 5.40
CA GLY A 181 6.31 18.59 5.67
C GLY A 181 5.88 19.44 4.46
N ARG A 182 6.51 19.28 3.28
CA ARG A 182 6.14 20.04 2.08
C ARG A 182 4.77 19.58 1.54
N MET A 183 4.00 20.54 1.01
CA MET A 183 2.69 20.27 0.43
C MET A 183 2.81 19.47 -0.87
N ARG A 184 1.99 18.42 -1.03
CA ARG A 184 1.91 17.65 -2.26
C ARG A 184 0.88 18.28 -3.19
N SER A 185 1.31 18.88 -4.30
CA SER A 185 0.38 19.46 -5.29
C SER A 185 -0.35 18.40 -6.11
N THR A 186 0.33 17.30 -6.39
CA THR A 186 -0.15 16.16 -7.17
C THR A 186 0.18 14.85 -6.45
N VAL A 187 -0.67 13.85 -6.65
CA VAL A 187 -0.48 12.50 -6.13
C VAL A 187 -0.92 11.52 -7.20
N MET A 188 -0.15 10.47 -7.42
CA MET A 188 -0.52 9.36 -8.29
C MET A 188 -1.26 8.30 -7.48
N VAL A 189 -2.48 7.95 -7.88
CA VAL A 189 -3.20 6.79 -7.32
C VAL A 189 -2.83 5.59 -8.19
N LYS A 190 -2.27 4.54 -7.58
CA LYS A 190 -1.94 3.27 -8.25
C LYS A 190 -2.90 2.18 -7.80
N ILE A 191 -3.39 1.40 -8.75
CA ILE A 191 -4.28 0.25 -8.54
C ILE A 191 -3.71 -0.91 -9.35
N GLU A 192 -3.23 -1.94 -8.65
CA GLU A 192 -2.83 -3.22 -9.26
C GLU A 192 -3.91 -4.26 -8.92
N TRP A 193 -5.05 -4.16 -9.59
CA TRP A 193 -6.20 -5.02 -9.34
C TRP A 193 -5.96 -6.43 -9.92
N PRO A 194 -6.28 -7.51 -9.18
CA PRO A 194 -6.05 -8.88 -9.67
C PRO A 194 -6.81 -9.19 -10.97
N GLY A 195 -6.09 -9.69 -11.96
CA GLY A 195 -6.66 -10.01 -13.27
C GLY A 195 -6.90 -8.84 -14.23
N TYR A 196 -6.43 -7.63 -13.90
CA TYR A 196 -6.46 -6.47 -14.80
C TYR A 196 -5.07 -5.83 -14.97
N PRO A 197 -4.83 -5.10 -16.08
CA PRO A 197 -3.62 -4.32 -16.26
C PRO A 197 -3.41 -3.28 -15.16
N ARG A 198 -2.14 -2.90 -14.92
CA ARG A 198 -1.79 -1.83 -13.98
C ARG A 198 -2.54 -0.55 -14.35
N TRP A 199 -3.23 0.03 -13.38
CA TRP A 199 -3.96 1.28 -13.57
C TRP A 199 -3.41 2.37 -12.67
N GLN A 200 -3.25 3.56 -13.23
CA GLN A 200 -2.82 4.72 -12.47
C GLN A 200 -3.54 5.99 -12.90
N SER A 201 -3.78 6.88 -11.92
CA SER A 201 -4.40 8.16 -12.21
C SER A 201 -3.92 9.26 -11.27
N GLN A 202 -3.59 10.39 -11.86
CA GLN A 202 -3.15 11.56 -11.10
C GLN A 202 -4.36 12.29 -10.48
N ILE A 203 -4.18 12.73 -9.23
CA ILE A 203 -5.08 13.63 -8.52
C ILE A 203 -4.34 14.95 -8.21
N ARG A 204 -5.05 16.08 -8.35
CA ARG A 204 -4.55 17.39 -7.93
C ARG A 204 -5.08 17.71 -6.54
N MET A 205 -4.18 18.03 -5.61
CA MET A 205 -4.51 18.34 -4.21
C MET A 205 -4.76 19.84 -3.97
N ARG A 206 -4.25 20.70 -4.86
CA ARG A 206 -4.54 22.14 -4.85
C ARG A 206 -5.92 22.40 -5.47
N LEU A 207 -6.79 23.15 -4.79
CA LEU A 207 -7.93 23.78 -5.47
C LEU A 207 -7.51 25.18 -5.95
N ASN A 208 -8.03 25.58 -7.11
CA ASN A 208 -7.85 26.95 -7.60
C ASN A 208 -8.65 27.97 -6.77
N ASN A 209 -9.67 27.49 -6.06
CA ASN A 209 -10.57 28.32 -5.27
C ASN A 209 -10.08 28.39 -3.82
N LEU A 210 -10.43 29.47 -3.11
CA LEU A 210 -10.10 29.74 -1.70
C LEU A 210 -10.72 28.74 -0.69
N SER A 211 -11.17 27.57 -1.13
CA SER A 211 -11.68 26.54 -0.21
C SER A 211 -10.55 26.05 0.70
N GLY A 212 -10.78 26.02 2.01
CA GLY A 212 -9.83 25.51 3.00
C GLY A 212 -9.47 24.01 2.85
N GLU A 213 -10.19 23.28 1.99
CA GLU A 213 -9.99 21.84 1.72
C GLU A 213 -8.76 21.50 0.85
N SER A 214 -7.99 22.48 0.38
CA SER A 214 -6.75 22.19 -0.36
C SER A 214 -5.77 21.39 0.50
N TYR A 215 -5.14 20.36 -0.06
CA TYR A 215 -4.16 19.52 0.63
C TYR A 215 -4.68 18.79 1.89
N THR A 216 -5.98 18.70 2.13
CA THR A 216 -6.49 18.00 3.32
C THR A 216 -6.63 16.49 3.11
N PHE A 217 -6.62 15.72 4.19
CA PHE A 217 -6.88 14.29 4.16
C PHE A 217 -8.28 13.98 3.59
N LYS A 218 -9.30 14.75 3.97
CA LYS A 218 -10.65 14.64 3.38
C LYS A 218 -10.64 14.75 1.86
N ARG A 219 -9.86 15.70 1.32
CA ARG A 219 -9.71 15.83 -0.13
C ARG A 219 -9.04 14.61 -0.74
N LEU A 220 -7.96 14.12 -0.12
CA LEU A 220 -7.27 12.92 -0.58
C LEU A 220 -8.26 11.75 -0.69
N VAL A 221 -9.01 11.47 0.37
CA VAL A 221 -10.02 10.40 0.41
C VAL A 221 -11.06 10.58 -0.69
N ARG A 222 -11.63 11.80 -0.84
CA ARG A 222 -12.62 12.08 -1.88
C ARG A 222 -12.09 11.83 -3.29
N GLN A 223 -10.86 12.27 -3.56
CA GLN A 223 -10.22 12.10 -4.86
C GLN A 223 -9.90 10.63 -5.14
N VAL A 224 -9.38 9.90 -4.16
CA VAL A 224 -9.10 8.46 -4.28
C VAL A 224 -10.39 7.67 -4.53
N LEU A 225 -11.48 7.94 -3.81
CA LEU A 225 -12.80 7.35 -4.07
C LEU A 225 -13.26 7.57 -5.51
N ALA A 226 -13.15 8.81 -6.01
CA ALA A 226 -13.50 9.12 -7.39
C ALA A 226 -12.64 8.34 -8.40
N LYS A 227 -11.35 8.16 -8.13
CA LYS A 227 -10.45 7.38 -8.98
C LYS A 227 -10.77 5.89 -8.97
N ILE A 228 -11.12 5.31 -7.83
CA ILE A 228 -11.52 3.89 -7.79
C ILE A 228 -12.84 3.67 -8.52
N ARG A 229 -13.84 4.55 -8.34
CA ARG A 229 -15.09 4.48 -9.11
C ARG A 229 -14.84 4.56 -10.61
N LYS A 230 -13.92 5.44 -11.03
CA LYS A 230 -13.50 5.55 -12.43
C LYS A 230 -12.88 4.24 -12.92
N PHE A 231 -11.95 3.65 -12.15
CA PHE A 231 -11.35 2.35 -12.48
C PHE A 231 -12.44 1.28 -12.68
N ILE A 232 -13.39 1.16 -11.75
CA ILE A 232 -14.50 0.18 -11.83
C ILE A 232 -15.33 0.40 -13.10
N ALA A 233 -15.69 1.65 -13.42
CA ALA A 233 -16.47 1.97 -14.61
C ALA A 233 -15.72 1.66 -15.91
N GLU A 234 -14.40 1.87 -15.96
CA GLU A 234 -13.58 1.58 -17.14
C GLU A 234 -13.41 0.07 -17.39
N HIS A 235 -13.53 -0.76 -16.35
CA HIS A 235 -13.24 -2.21 -16.42
C HIS A 235 -14.49 -3.11 -16.30
N MET A 236 -15.69 -2.54 -16.17
CA MET A 236 -16.93 -3.33 -16.00
C MET A 236 -17.23 -4.32 -17.13
N ASN A 237 -16.75 -4.02 -18.34
CA ASN A 237 -16.93 -4.86 -19.54
C ASN A 237 -15.63 -5.53 -19.99
N VAL A 238 -14.57 -5.43 -19.19
CA VAL A 238 -13.26 -6.02 -19.48
C VAL A 238 -13.20 -7.40 -18.83
N VAL A 239 -12.78 -8.41 -19.60
CA VAL A 239 -12.58 -9.77 -19.08
C VAL A 239 -11.40 -9.77 -18.11
N SER A 240 -11.63 -10.28 -16.90
CA SER A 240 -10.59 -10.48 -15.90
C SER A 240 -9.84 -11.79 -16.14
N GLU A 241 -8.52 -11.78 -16.01
CA GLU A 241 -7.72 -13.02 -15.95
C GLU A 241 -7.93 -13.79 -14.65
N GLU A 242 -8.45 -13.13 -13.61
CA GLU A 242 -8.79 -13.70 -12.31
C GLU A 242 -10.29 -13.50 -12.04
N PRO A 243 -11.16 -14.46 -12.44
CA PRO A 243 -12.61 -14.32 -12.37
C PRO A 243 -13.15 -14.01 -10.96
N HIS A 244 -12.48 -14.52 -9.93
CA HIS A 244 -12.81 -14.28 -8.53
C HIS A 244 -12.84 -12.78 -8.17
N TRP A 245 -11.95 -11.99 -8.78
CA TRP A 245 -11.85 -10.55 -8.58
C TRP A 245 -12.43 -9.74 -9.74
N ALA A 246 -13.25 -10.36 -10.60
CA ALA A 246 -13.79 -9.70 -11.78
C ALA A 246 -14.74 -8.54 -11.41
N VAL A 247 -14.50 -7.39 -12.03
CA VAL A 247 -15.38 -6.22 -12.01
C VAL A 247 -16.47 -6.39 -13.06
N GLY A 248 -17.69 -5.93 -12.76
CA GLY A 248 -18.77 -5.95 -13.76
C GLY A 248 -20.11 -5.43 -13.26
N GLU A 249 -21.17 -5.72 -14.02
CA GLU A 249 -22.53 -5.35 -13.66
C GLU A 249 -23.05 -6.14 -12.44
N ALA A 250 -24.00 -5.53 -11.72
CA ALA A 250 -24.61 -6.13 -10.55
C ALA A 250 -25.37 -7.43 -10.90
N GLY A 251 -25.33 -8.42 -10.01
CA GLY A 251 -26.18 -9.62 -10.09
C GLY A 251 -25.51 -10.91 -10.57
N GLY A 252 -24.20 -10.90 -10.84
CA GLY A 252 -23.45 -12.10 -11.28
C GLY A 252 -22.29 -12.52 -10.38
N GLY A 253 -22.26 -12.09 -9.12
CA GLY A 253 -21.10 -12.29 -8.23
C GLY A 253 -19.85 -11.52 -8.64
N ARG A 254 -20.00 -10.53 -9.55
CA ARG A 254 -18.96 -9.58 -9.95
C ARG A 254 -18.94 -8.38 -9.01
N ILE A 255 -17.77 -7.77 -8.88
CA ILE A 255 -17.53 -6.67 -7.95
C ILE A 255 -17.96 -5.34 -8.61
N THR A 256 -18.83 -4.61 -7.93
CA THR A 256 -19.24 -3.25 -8.32
C THR A 256 -18.66 -2.21 -7.37
N ALA A 257 -18.83 -0.93 -7.70
CA ALA A 257 -18.48 0.15 -6.77
C ALA A 257 -19.33 0.15 -5.48
N HIS A 258 -20.50 -0.49 -5.48
CA HIS A 258 -21.35 -0.59 -4.27
C HIS A 258 -20.84 -1.63 -3.29
N ASP A 259 -20.10 -2.62 -3.77
CA ASP A 259 -19.57 -3.70 -2.95
C ASP A 259 -18.30 -3.31 -2.21
N LEU A 260 -17.69 -2.17 -2.55
CA LEU A 260 -16.38 -1.78 -2.04
C LEU A 260 -16.45 -0.76 -0.91
N VAL A 261 -15.55 -0.93 0.05
CA VAL A 261 -15.25 -0.02 1.15
C VAL A 261 -13.78 0.35 1.10
N LEU A 262 -13.49 1.65 1.08
CA LEU A 262 -12.13 2.18 1.18
C LEU A 262 -11.74 2.27 2.66
N LEU A 263 -10.85 1.40 3.12
CA LEU A 263 -10.43 1.30 4.52
C LEU A 263 -9.30 2.26 4.88
N GLY A 264 -8.35 2.45 3.96
CA GLY A 264 -7.17 3.25 4.19
C GLY A 264 -6.42 3.55 2.91
N ILE A 265 -5.34 4.32 3.04
CA ILE A 265 -4.46 4.71 1.94
C ILE A 265 -3.02 4.53 2.42
N ILE A 266 -2.16 3.91 1.62
CA ILE A 266 -0.72 3.76 1.91
C ILE A 266 0.11 4.52 0.90
N GLU A 267 1.24 5.05 1.33
CA GLU A 267 2.26 5.55 0.41
C GLU A 267 3.10 4.39 -0.11
N VAL A 268 3.37 4.41 -1.41
CA VAL A 268 4.21 3.40 -2.09
C VAL A 268 5.41 4.02 -2.81
N SER A 269 5.39 5.33 -3.02
CA SER A 269 6.56 6.14 -3.36
C SER A 269 6.34 7.58 -2.93
N ARG A 270 7.37 8.44 -3.03
CA ARG A 270 7.19 9.90 -2.91
C ARG A 270 6.22 10.36 -3.99
N GLY A 271 5.01 10.76 -3.60
CA GLY A 271 3.96 11.22 -4.51
C GLY A 271 3.06 10.13 -5.10
N ALA A 272 3.18 8.86 -4.70
CA ALA A 272 2.24 7.82 -5.11
C ALA A 272 1.61 7.11 -3.91
N VAL A 273 0.31 6.82 -4.04
CA VAL A 273 -0.49 6.12 -3.03
C VAL A 273 -1.22 4.92 -3.62
N MET A 274 -1.47 3.93 -2.78
CA MET A 274 -2.38 2.83 -3.07
C MET A 274 -3.55 2.82 -2.08
N PRO A 275 -4.78 2.57 -2.54
CA PRO A 275 -5.91 2.36 -1.63
C PRO A 275 -5.81 0.99 -0.95
N ILE A 276 -6.47 0.84 0.20
CA ILE A 276 -6.76 -0.44 0.85
C ILE A 276 -8.26 -0.65 0.72
N LEU A 277 -8.65 -1.71 0.02
CA LEU A 277 -10.04 -1.99 -0.34
C LEU A 277 -10.52 -3.27 0.32
N LYS A 278 -11.77 -3.24 0.75
CA LYS A 278 -12.48 -4.38 1.30
C LYS A 278 -13.85 -4.49 0.63
N LEU A 279 -14.31 -5.71 0.39
CA LEU A 279 -15.68 -6.01 0.00
C LEU A 279 -16.62 -5.93 1.20
N ARG A 280 -17.89 -5.60 0.98
CA ARG A 280 -18.93 -5.64 2.02
C ARG A 280 -18.97 -7.01 2.69
N ASP A 281 -19.30 -7.04 3.98
CA ASP A 281 -19.26 -8.26 4.81
C ASP A 281 -20.21 -9.37 4.33
N ASP A 282 -21.23 -8.99 3.55
CA ASP A 282 -22.24 -9.86 2.98
C ASP A 282 -22.06 -10.07 1.46
N PHE A 283 -20.87 -9.76 0.92
CA PHE A 283 -20.54 -10.02 -0.48
C PHE A 283 -20.42 -11.53 -0.73
N VAL A 284 -20.99 -12.00 -1.83
CA VAL A 284 -20.95 -13.40 -2.24
C VAL A 284 -20.29 -13.48 -3.60
N PHE A 285 -19.16 -14.17 -3.67
CA PHE A 285 -18.43 -14.40 -4.92
C PHE A 285 -19.22 -15.29 -5.88
N ALA A 286 -19.04 -15.08 -7.19
CA ALA A 286 -19.68 -15.91 -8.22
C ALA A 286 -19.36 -17.41 -8.05
N ASP A 287 -18.11 -17.72 -7.69
CA ASP A 287 -17.61 -19.09 -7.56
C ASP A 287 -18.21 -19.84 -6.37
N SER A 288 -18.81 -19.13 -5.39
CA SER A 288 -19.48 -19.76 -4.25
C SER A 288 -20.97 -20.00 -4.48
N ILE A 289 -21.54 -19.49 -5.58
CA ILE A 289 -22.93 -19.78 -5.96
C ILE A 289 -22.95 -21.21 -6.52
N PRO A 290 -23.65 -22.16 -5.87
CA PRO A 290 -23.77 -23.51 -6.39
C PRO A 290 -24.34 -23.42 -7.80
N THR A 291 -23.61 -23.95 -8.78
CA THR A 291 -24.14 -24.05 -10.14
C THR A 291 -25.49 -24.78 -10.03
N PRO A 292 -26.61 -24.18 -10.50
CA PRO A 292 -27.90 -24.84 -10.44
C PRO A 292 -27.71 -26.22 -11.06
N ALA A 293 -27.96 -27.27 -10.26
CA ALA A 293 -27.79 -28.64 -10.74
C ALA A 293 -28.49 -28.72 -12.09
N ALA A 294 -27.74 -29.06 -13.14
CA ALA A 294 -28.25 -29.05 -14.50
C ALA A 294 -29.62 -29.74 -14.47
N PRO A 295 -30.70 -29.08 -14.96
CA PRO A 295 -32.04 -29.64 -14.86
C PRO A 295 -31.95 -31.06 -15.38
N ILE A 296 -32.24 -32.03 -14.50
CA ILE A 296 -32.08 -33.45 -14.77
C ILE A 296 -32.88 -33.68 -16.04
N THR A 297 -32.19 -33.74 -17.17
CA THR A 297 -32.84 -33.83 -18.45
C THR A 297 -33.21 -35.30 -18.50
N THR A 298 -34.41 -35.62 -18.00
CA THR A 298 -35.01 -36.95 -18.13
C THR A 298 -34.82 -37.31 -19.58
N THR A 299 -33.88 -38.23 -19.80
CA THR A 299 -33.44 -38.60 -21.14
C THR A 299 -34.63 -39.33 -21.75
N MET A 300 -35.53 -38.58 -22.39
CA MET A 300 -36.43 -39.16 -23.37
C MET A 300 -35.51 -39.63 -24.48
N VAL A 301 -35.24 -40.94 -24.48
CA VAL A 301 -34.55 -41.65 -25.54
C VAL A 301 -35.19 -41.21 -26.85
N PRO A 302 -34.51 -40.44 -27.71
CA PRO A 302 -35.03 -40.18 -29.03
C PRO A 302 -35.05 -41.53 -29.79
N PRO A 303 -36.10 -41.79 -30.59
CA PRO A 303 -36.13 -42.98 -31.43
C PRO A 303 -34.88 -43.00 -32.33
N PHE A 304 -34.23 -44.15 -32.34
CA PHE A 304 -32.99 -44.43 -33.05
C PHE A 304 -33.24 -44.32 -34.56
N ASP A 305 -32.68 -43.29 -35.20
CA ASP A 305 -32.71 -43.12 -36.67
C ASP A 305 -31.32 -43.48 -37.25
N PRO A 306 -31.17 -44.64 -37.92
CA PRO A 306 -29.90 -45.10 -38.42
C PRO A 306 -29.70 -44.66 -39.87
N GLN A 307 -29.38 -43.39 -40.14
CA GLN A 307 -28.83 -43.00 -41.44
C GLN A 307 -28.29 -41.56 -41.44
N GLY A 308 -27.00 -41.39 -41.77
CA GLY A 308 -26.45 -40.08 -42.12
C GLY A 308 -24.98 -39.88 -41.77
N ALA A 309 -24.09 -40.48 -42.55
CA ALA A 309 -22.67 -40.14 -42.56
C ALA A 309 -22.48 -38.76 -43.22
N PHE A 310 -21.93 -37.78 -42.50
CA PHE A 310 -21.37 -36.58 -43.12
C PHE A 310 -20.07 -36.14 -42.45
N ASN A 311 -19.02 -36.17 -43.28
CA ASN A 311 -17.71 -35.56 -43.08
C ASN A 311 -17.86 -34.05 -42.90
N ASN A 312 -17.22 -33.47 -41.88
CA ASN A 312 -16.93 -32.03 -41.87
C ASN A 312 -15.43 -31.78 -41.59
N PRO A 313 -14.78 -30.89 -42.36
CA PRO A 313 -13.36 -30.61 -42.24
C PRO A 313 -13.06 -29.57 -41.15
N ILE A 314 -11.90 -29.75 -40.53
CA ILE A 314 -11.31 -28.91 -39.47
C ILE A 314 -10.78 -27.60 -40.08
N PRO A 315 -11.13 -26.41 -39.56
CA PRO A 315 -10.44 -25.18 -39.92
C PRO A 315 -9.15 -25.00 -39.12
N ALA A 316 -8.08 -24.66 -39.83
CA ALA A 316 -6.77 -24.34 -39.26
C ALA A 316 -6.78 -22.95 -38.60
N PHE A 317 -6.21 -22.85 -37.39
CA PHE A 317 -5.97 -21.59 -36.69
C PHE A 317 -4.61 -20.98 -37.09
N PRO A 318 -4.53 -19.68 -37.37
CA PRO A 318 -3.25 -19.00 -37.52
C PRO A 318 -2.67 -18.64 -36.15
N SER A 319 -1.48 -19.15 -35.88
CA SER A 319 -0.61 -18.80 -34.75
C SER A 319 0.19 -17.54 -35.09
N GLY A 320 0.31 -16.63 -34.13
CA GLY A 320 1.38 -15.62 -34.11
C GLY A 320 0.90 -14.18 -34.17
N ALA A 321 0.79 -13.55 -33.00
CA ALA A 321 0.95 -12.11 -32.85
C ALA A 321 1.78 -11.87 -31.58
N ASP A 322 3.04 -11.49 -31.79
CA ASP A 322 3.94 -11.00 -30.76
C ASP A 322 3.35 -9.73 -30.13
N VAL A 323 3.16 -9.75 -28.82
CA VAL A 323 2.75 -8.58 -28.03
C VAL A 323 4.04 -7.81 -27.66
N PRO A 324 4.18 -6.53 -28.06
CA PRO A 324 5.33 -5.73 -27.64
C PRO A 324 5.27 -5.45 -26.14
N ASP A 325 6.42 -5.55 -25.49
CA ASP A 325 6.66 -5.30 -24.08
C ASP A 325 6.40 -3.81 -23.73
N ILE A 326 5.38 -3.53 -22.91
CA ILE A 326 4.91 -2.17 -22.55
C ILE A 326 5.54 -1.67 -21.23
N ASP A 327 6.80 -2.02 -20.95
CA ASP A 327 7.50 -1.54 -19.74
C ASP A 327 8.27 -0.20 -19.95
N GLY A 328 8.20 0.40 -21.16
CA GLY A 328 8.98 1.60 -21.53
C GLY A 328 8.37 2.97 -21.22
N LEU A 329 7.09 3.07 -20.84
CA LEU A 329 6.41 4.37 -20.69
C LEU A 329 6.45 4.96 -19.27
N ASP A 330 6.92 4.21 -18.27
CA ASP A 330 6.98 4.68 -16.88
C ASP A 330 8.17 5.63 -16.60
N GLN A 331 9.14 5.79 -17.52
CA GLN A 331 10.28 6.70 -17.31
C GLN A 331 9.98 8.16 -17.67
N LEU A 332 9.14 8.44 -18.67
CA LEU A 332 8.96 9.81 -19.18
C LEU A 332 7.98 10.66 -18.37
N ALA A 333 7.12 10.05 -17.54
CA ALA A 333 6.20 10.78 -16.67
C ALA A 333 6.84 11.32 -15.37
N TYR A 334 8.12 10.98 -15.09
CA TYR A 334 8.83 11.42 -13.89
C TYR A 334 9.67 12.69 -14.09
N ALA A 335 10.05 13.03 -15.32
CA ALA A 335 10.91 14.19 -15.58
C ALA A 335 10.22 15.53 -15.25
N ASP A 336 8.91 15.66 -15.51
CA ASP A 336 8.17 16.90 -15.29
C ASP A 336 7.70 17.15 -13.84
N LEU A 337 7.90 16.17 -12.94
CA LEU A 337 7.54 16.31 -11.51
C LEU A 337 8.70 16.82 -10.65
N PHE A 338 9.90 16.92 -11.21
CA PHE A 338 11.04 17.58 -10.61
C PHE A 338 11.32 18.85 -11.41
N GLY A 339 10.76 19.98 -10.98
CA GLY A 339 11.18 21.26 -11.54
C GLY A 339 12.65 21.47 -11.21
N ASP A 340 13.54 21.21 -12.16
CA ASP A 340 14.94 21.61 -12.27
C ASP A 340 15.74 21.77 -10.95
N VAL A 341 15.50 20.88 -9.98
CA VAL A 341 16.38 20.73 -8.82
C VAL A 341 17.40 19.70 -9.23
N SER A 342 18.62 20.18 -9.56
CA SER A 342 19.79 19.33 -9.80
C SER A 342 20.03 18.44 -8.58
N LEU A 343 19.44 17.24 -8.63
CA LEU A 343 19.56 16.18 -7.63
C LEU A 343 21.02 15.72 -7.47
N ASP A 344 21.85 15.96 -8.48
CA ASP A 344 23.25 15.56 -8.46
C ASP A 344 24.06 16.35 -7.42
N SER A 345 23.74 17.62 -7.13
CA SER A 345 24.55 18.39 -6.16
C SER A 345 24.22 18.08 -4.69
N GLU A 346 22.94 17.94 -4.33
CA GLU A 346 22.54 17.61 -2.94
C GLU A 346 22.80 16.14 -2.61
N MET A 347 22.64 15.23 -3.59
CA MET A 347 22.93 13.82 -3.39
C MET A 347 24.44 13.55 -3.36
N GLN A 348 25.26 14.27 -4.15
CA GLN A 348 26.72 14.19 -4.05
C GLN A 348 27.21 14.77 -2.72
N ALA A 349 26.64 15.88 -2.24
CA ALA A 349 26.98 16.43 -0.93
C ALA A 349 26.61 15.49 0.23
N LEU A 350 25.50 14.74 0.12
CA LEU A 350 25.15 13.68 1.07
C LEU A 350 26.10 12.48 0.98
N LEU A 351 26.50 12.07 -0.23
CA LEU A 351 27.46 10.98 -0.39
C LEU A 351 28.85 11.34 0.14
N ASP A 352 29.33 12.57 -0.11
CA ASP A 352 30.63 13.06 0.36
C ASP A 352 30.65 13.28 1.89
N HIS A 353 29.50 13.61 2.50
CA HIS A 353 29.39 13.78 3.96
C HIS A 353 29.36 12.45 4.72
N TYR A 354 28.74 11.41 4.15
CA TYR A 354 28.60 10.10 4.80
C TYR A 354 29.67 9.08 4.40
N PHE A 355 30.38 9.29 3.29
CA PHE A 355 31.48 8.46 2.82
C PHE A 355 32.68 9.34 2.43
N PRO A 356 33.38 9.96 3.39
CA PRO A 356 34.60 10.68 3.08
C PRO A 356 35.59 9.71 2.44
N LEU A 357 36.00 9.99 1.20
CA LEU A 357 37.05 9.24 0.54
C LEU A 357 38.32 9.30 1.42
N PRO A 358 39.04 8.19 1.61
CA PRO A 358 40.29 8.22 2.34
C PRO A 358 41.25 9.20 1.67
N ASP A 359 41.83 10.12 2.45
CA ASP A 359 42.83 11.08 1.99
C ASP A 359 43.86 10.34 1.12
N ALA A 360 43.91 10.69 -0.17
CA ALA A 360 44.95 10.26 -1.06
C ALA A 360 46.26 10.89 -0.57
N GLY A 361 46.95 10.15 0.30
CA GLY A 361 48.20 10.55 0.91
C GLY A 361 49.20 11.03 -0.13
N LEU A 362 49.72 12.23 0.14
CA LEU A 362 50.88 12.83 -0.50
C LEU A 362 52.01 11.79 -0.64
N ALA A 363 52.26 11.34 -1.87
CA ALA A 363 53.51 10.71 -2.24
C ALA A 363 54.62 11.76 -2.10
N THR A 364 55.42 11.64 -1.05
CA THR A 364 56.66 12.38 -0.86
C THR A 364 57.67 11.92 -1.90
N ASN A 365 58.00 12.81 -2.84
CA ASN A 365 59.15 12.65 -3.72
C ASN A 365 60.43 12.77 -2.90
N ALA A 366 61.08 11.63 -2.62
CA ALA A 366 62.46 11.59 -2.18
C ALA A 366 63.36 11.88 -3.40
N SER A 367 63.90 13.09 -3.45
CA SER A 367 65.00 13.46 -4.35
C SER A 367 66.30 12.80 -3.88
N PHE A 368 66.92 12.10 -4.82
CA PHE A 368 68.20 11.43 -4.70
C PHE A 368 69.24 12.31 -5.44
N GLU A 369 70.00 13.11 -4.71
CA GLU A 369 71.28 13.72 -5.11
C GLU A 369 72.14 13.68 -3.83
N GLY A 370 73.33 13.10 -3.76
CA GLY A 370 74.38 13.07 -4.76
C GLY A 370 75.37 14.20 -4.49
N TYR A 371 76.15 14.11 -3.41
CA TYR A 371 77.56 14.49 -3.20
C TYR A 371 77.89 14.67 -1.72
#